data_AF-A0A7X2LUK4-F1
#
_entry.id   AF-A0A7X2LUK4-F1
#
_cell.length_a   1.000
_cell.length_b   1.000
_cell.length_c   1.000
_cell.angle_alpha   90.00
_cell.angle_beta   90.00
_cell.angle_gamma   90.00
#
_symmetry.space_group_name_H-M   'P 1'
#
loop_
_entity.id
_entity.type
_entity.pdbx_description
1 polymer ?
#
loop_
_entity_poly.entity_id
_entity_poly.type
_entity_poly.pdbx_seq_one_letter_code
_entity_poly.pdbx_strand_id
1 'polypeptide(L)'
;MTSNEVLSMYENVAGLTGKMVMAARASDWESLGRLENQTAATVATVTAGVTVPAQQGDARARKIALLKQILANDRAIRDVTEPWLNQVPGVCQ
;
A
#
# COMPACT_ATOMS: atom_id res chain seq x y z
N MET A 1 18.53 -10.74 -0.43
CA MET A 1 18.02 -9.73 0.51
C MET A 1 18.09 -10.24 1.93
N THR A 2 18.59 -9.42 2.83
CA THR A 2 18.52 -9.61 4.28
C THR A 2 17.12 -9.30 4.80
N SER A 3 16.79 -9.79 5.99
CA SER A 3 15.51 -9.49 6.66
C SER A 3 15.27 -8.00 6.88
N ASN A 4 16.33 -7.19 7.01
CA ASN A 4 16.25 -5.73 7.14
C ASN A 4 15.92 -5.06 5.81
N GLU A 5 16.53 -5.49 4.71
CA GLU A 5 16.21 -4.96 3.38
C GLU A 5 14.74 -5.22 3.01
N VAL A 6 14.21 -6.38 3.37
CA VAL A 6 12.78 -6.70 3.22
C VAL A 6 11.91 -5.73 4.02
N LEU A 7 12.25 -5.45 5.28
CA LEU A 7 11.47 -4.52 6.10
C LEU A 7 11.52 -3.09 5.57
N SER A 8 12.70 -2.60 5.19
CA SER A 8 12.84 -1.27 4.59
C SER A 8 12.01 -1.13 3.31
N MET A 9 11.85 -2.19 2.53
CA MET A 9 10.96 -2.17 1.36
C MET A 9 9.49 -2.05 1.75
N TYR A 10 9.01 -2.83 2.72
CA TYR A 10 7.63 -2.70 3.21
C TYR A 10 7.38 -1.32 3.84
N GLU A 11 8.37 -0.75 4.53
CA GLU A 11 8.32 0.62 5.06
C GLU A 11 8.21 1.66 3.94
N ASN A 12 8.97 1.48 2.86
CA ASN A 12 8.89 2.36 1.70
C ASN A 12 7.49 2.30 1.04
N VAL A 13 6.94 1.09 0.83
CA VAL A 13 5.59 0.91 0.25
C VAL A 13 4.51 1.50 1.18
N ALA A 14 4.63 1.29 2.50
CA ALA A 14 3.71 1.88 3.47
C ALA A 14 3.77 3.42 3.46
N GLY A 15 4.97 4.00 3.29
CA GLY A 15 5.16 5.44 3.16
C GLY A 15 4.58 6.01 1.86
N LEU A 16 4.80 5.33 0.73
CA LEU A 16 4.26 5.74 -0.58
C LEU A 16 2.72 5.70 -0.59
N THR A 17 2.12 4.60 -0.12
CA THR A 17 0.66 4.48 -0.02
C THR A 17 0.07 5.49 0.96
N GLY A 18 0.78 5.85 2.04
CA GLY A 18 0.38 6.95 2.93
C GLY A 18 0.35 8.32 2.23
N LYS A 19 1.33 8.60 1.35
CA LYS A 19 1.32 9.82 0.51
C LYS A 19 0.17 9.79 -0.50
N MET A 20 -0.15 8.62 -1.06
CA MET A 20 -1.29 8.46 -1.95
C MET A 20 -2.61 8.78 -1.23
N VAL A 21 -2.79 8.36 0.03
CA VAL A 21 -3.97 8.75 0.84
C VAL A 21 -4.08 10.27 0.97
N MET A 22 -2.96 10.95 1.25
CA MET A 22 -2.97 12.42 1.37
C MET A 22 -3.32 13.09 0.03
N ALA A 23 -2.73 12.63 -1.08
CA ALA A 23 -3.01 13.15 -2.41
C ALA A 23 -4.48 12.93 -2.81
N ALA A 24 -5.01 11.72 -2.59
CA ALA A 24 -6.41 11.40 -2.85
C ALA A 24 -7.35 12.30 -2.04
N ARG A 25 -7.11 12.48 -0.73
CA ARG A 25 -7.91 13.36 0.13
C ARG A 25 -7.84 14.83 -0.28
N ALA A 26 -6.72 15.26 -0.85
CA ALA A 26 -6.55 16.61 -1.37
C ALA A 26 -7.10 16.78 -2.80
N SER A 27 -7.66 15.73 -3.41
CA SER A 27 -8.05 15.69 -4.82
C SER A 27 -6.91 16.00 -5.80
N ASP A 28 -5.66 15.76 -5.38
CA ASP A 28 -4.46 15.90 -6.22
C ASP A 28 -4.24 14.62 -7.03
N TRP A 29 -5.02 14.48 -8.10
CA TRP A 29 -5.03 13.28 -8.94
C TRP A 29 -3.74 13.09 -9.73
N GLU A 30 -3.05 14.18 -10.07
CA GLU A 30 -1.76 14.12 -10.78
C GLU A 30 -0.68 13.52 -9.87
N SER A 31 -0.57 14.02 -8.63
CA SER A 31 0.34 13.44 -7.65
C SER A 31 -0.05 12.01 -7.30
N LEU A 32 -1.35 11.69 -7.22
CA LEU A 32 -1.81 10.33 -6.97
C LEU A 32 -1.33 9.35 -8.04
N GLY A 33 -1.51 9.67 -9.33
CA GLY A 33 -1.06 8.81 -10.43
C GLY A 33 0.46 8.67 -10.51
N ARG A 34 1.22 9.73 -10.17
CA ARG A 34 2.68 9.63 -10.05
C ARG A 34 3.11 8.70 -8.92
N LEU A 35 2.47 8.80 -7.76
CA LEU A 35 2.76 7.95 -6.60
C LEU A 35 2.35 6.49 -6.83
N GLU A 36 1.27 6.25 -7.58
CA GLU A 36 0.85 4.91 -7.98
C GLU A 36 1.93 4.23 -8.85
N ASN A 37 2.45 4.93 -9.86
CA ASN A 37 3.54 4.41 -10.69
C ASN A 37 4.80 4.08 -9.87
N GLN A 38 5.16 4.93 -8.90
CA GLN A 38 6.29 4.67 -7.99
C GLN A 38 6.05 3.45 -7.10
N THR A 39 4.83 3.27 -6.62
CA THR A 39 4.44 2.13 -5.80
C THR A 39 4.47 0.84 -6.61
N ALA A 40 3.92 0.85 -7.83
CA ALA A 40 3.92 -0.28 -8.75
C ALA A 40 5.35 -0.72 -9.11
N ALA A 41 6.25 0.23 -9.42
CA ALA A 41 7.65 -0.06 -9.67
C ALA A 41 8.33 -0.70 -8.45
N THR A 42 8.08 -0.15 -7.25
CA THR A 42 8.64 -0.71 -6.00
C THR A 42 8.14 -2.13 -5.75
N VAL A 43 6.83 -2.39 -5.91
CA VAL A 43 6.24 -3.73 -5.72
C VAL A 43 6.74 -4.72 -6.77
N ALA A 44 6.90 -4.30 -8.02
CA ALA A 44 7.43 -5.16 -9.09
C ALA A 44 8.86 -5.63 -8.80
N THR A 45 9.71 -4.77 -8.21
CA THR A 45 11.06 -5.18 -7.79
C THR A 45 11.03 -6.24 -6.68
N VAL A 46 9.98 -6.25 -5.85
CA VAL A 46 9.81 -7.22 -4.75
C VAL A 46 9.34 -8.58 -5.27
N THR A 47 8.46 -8.61 -6.27
CA THR A 47 7.91 -9.85 -6.82
C THR A 47 8.84 -10.56 -7.81
N ALA A 48 9.79 -9.84 -8.43
CA ALA A 48 10.68 -10.35 -9.47
C ALA A 48 11.84 -11.26 -8.98
N GLY A 49 11.59 -12.14 -8.00
CA GLY A 49 12.51 -13.25 -7.69
C GLY A 49 13.32 -13.12 -6.41
N VAL A 50 12.88 -12.29 -5.47
CA VAL A 50 13.50 -12.27 -4.13
C VAL A 50 12.92 -13.39 -3.29
N THR A 51 13.73 -14.40 -2.97
CA THR A 51 13.43 -15.31 -1.86
C THR A 51 13.52 -14.52 -0.55
N VAL A 52 12.37 -14.12 -0.01
CA VAL A 52 12.30 -13.45 1.30
C VAL A 52 12.61 -14.50 2.36
N PRO A 53 13.71 -14.36 3.13
CA PRO A 53 13.99 -15.26 4.24
C PRO A 53 12.82 -15.28 5.21
N ALA A 54 12.52 -16.44 5.80
CA ALA A 54 11.50 -16.53 6.83
C ALA A 54 11.85 -15.60 7.99
N GLN A 55 11.08 -14.52 8.16
CA GLN A 55 11.25 -13.61 9.26
C GLN A 55 10.69 -14.26 10.53
N GLN A 56 11.44 -14.18 11.63
CA GLN A 56 11.05 -14.70 12.94
C GLN A 56 10.99 -13.56 13.98
N GLY A 57 10.26 -13.80 15.07
CA GLY A 57 10.12 -12.87 16.19
C GLY A 57 9.63 -11.48 15.76
N ASP A 58 10.31 -10.44 16.26
CA ASP A 58 9.94 -9.04 16.07
C ASP A 58 9.91 -8.59 14.61
N ALA A 59 10.79 -9.15 13.76
CA ALA A 59 10.81 -8.84 12.34
C ALA A 59 9.52 -9.29 11.63
N ARG A 60 8.96 -10.43 12.05
CA ARG A 60 7.67 -10.92 11.52
C ARG A 60 6.52 -10.03 11.97
N ALA A 61 6.50 -9.64 13.25
CA ALA A 61 5.48 -8.75 13.79
C ALA A 61 5.49 -7.39 13.08
N ARG A 62 6.67 -6.80 12.85
CA ARG A 62 6.83 -5.54 12.11
C ARG A 62 6.37 -5.65 10.66
N LYS A 63 6.70 -6.73 9.96
CA LYS A 63 6.18 -6.97 8.59
C LYS A 63 4.65 -7.03 8.56
N ILE A 64 4.03 -7.74 9.51
CA ILE A 64 2.57 -7.84 9.59
C ILE A 64 1.94 -6.46 9.83
N ALA A 65 2.54 -5.65 10.71
CA ALA A 65 2.07 -4.29 10.96
C ALA A 65 2.13 -3.41 9.69
N LEU A 66 3.22 -3.48 8.94
CA LEU A 66 3.39 -2.74 7.68
C LEU A 66 2.39 -3.20 6.60
N LEU A 67 2.16 -4.50 6.46
CA LEU A 67 1.15 -5.04 5.54
C LEU A 67 -0.26 -4.54 5.89
N LYS A 68 -0.63 -4.55 7.17
CA LYS A 68 -1.92 -4.00 7.63
C LYS A 68 -2.04 -2.51 7.32
N GLN A 69 -0.96 -1.75 7.49
CA GLN A 69 -0.93 -0.32 7.17
C GLN A 69 -1.12 -0.07 5.67
N ILE A 70 -0.43 -0.83 4.81
CA ILE A 70 -0.60 -0.74 3.35
C ILE A 70 -2.06 -1.02 2.96
N LEU A 71 -2.64 -2.11 3.47
CA LEU A 71 -4.04 -2.45 3.17
C LEU A 71 -5.03 -1.38 3.67
N ALA A 72 -4.78 -0.77 4.82
CA ALA A 72 -5.59 0.33 5.33
C ALA A 72 -5.47 1.59 4.46
N ASN A 73 -4.26 1.91 3.98
CA ASN A 73 -4.04 3.01 3.05
C ASN A 73 -4.76 2.77 1.72
N ASP A 74 -4.64 1.57 1.14
CA ASP A 74 -5.34 1.20 -0.10
C ASP A 74 -6.85 1.33 0.05
N ARG A 75 -7.40 0.90 1.19
CA ARG A 75 -8.82 1.08 1.51
C ARG A 75 -9.21 2.57 1.53
N ALA A 76 -8.41 3.39 2.20
CA ALA A 76 -8.67 4.83 2.30
C ALA A 76 -8.55 5.56 0.95
N ILE A 77 -7.69 5.10 0.04
CA ILE A 77 -7.62 5.60 -1.34
C ILE A 77 -8.92 5.26 -2.07
N ARG A 78 -9.36 3.99 -2.04
CA ARG A 78 -10.60 3.55 -2.70
C ARG A 78 -11.84 4.25 -2.17
N ASP A 79 -11.92 4.53 -0.86
CA ASP A 79 -13.04 5.27 -0.28
C ASP A 79 -13.18 6.68 -0.88
N VAL A 80 -12.09 7.26 -1.41
CA VAL A 80 -12.07 8.59 -2.04
C VAL A 80 -12.18 8.51 -3.56
N THR A 81 -11.48 7.57 -4.20
CA THR A 81 -11.45 7.45 -5.67
C THR A 81 -12.64 6.67 -6.23
N GLU A 82 -13.22 5.76 -5.46
CA GLU A 82 -14.27 4.83 -5.87
C GLU A 82 -15.47 4.86 -4.91
N PRO A 83 -16.07 6.03 -4.61
CA PRO A 83 -17.17 6.12 -3.64
C PRO A 83 -18.42 5.33 -4.07
N TRP A 84 -18.56 5.04 -5.37
CA TRP A 84 -19.62 4.19 -5.90
C TRP A 84 -19.44 2.71 -5.53
N LEU A 85 -18.22 2.26 -5.21
CA LEU A 85 -17.97 0.87 -4.80
C LEU A 85 -18.51 0.58 -3.39
N ASN A 86 -18.68 1.62 -2.57
CA ASN A 86 -19.35 1.56 -1.28
C ASN A 86 -20.89 1.60 -1.41
N GLN A 87 -21.40 1.95 -2.58
CA GLN A 87 -22.81 1.88 -2.91
C GLN A 87 -23.07 0.56 -3.62
N VAL A 88 -23.49 -0.45 -2.88
CA VAL A 88 -24.01 -1.69 -3.48
C VAL A 88 -25.19 -1.28 -4.39
N PRO A 89 -25.11 -1.46 -5.72
CA PRO A 89 -26.24 -1.18 -6.59
C PRO A 89 -27.32 -2.22 -6.28
N GLY A 90 -28.35 -1.84 -5.53
CA GLY A 90 -29.43 -2.76 -5.14
C GLY A 90 -30.11 -2.49 -3.80
N VAL A 91 -29.62 -1.56 -2.97
CA VAL A 91 -30.39 -1.08 -1.80
C VAL A 91 -30.87 0.34 -2.06
N CYS A 92 -31.79 0.46 -3.01
CA CYS A 92 -32.83 1.47 -2.91
C CYS A 92 -33.89 0.89 -1.96
N GLN A 93 -34.04 1.48 -0.78
CA GLN A 93 -35.31 1.38 -0.05
C GLN A 93 -36.34 2.29 -0.71
#